data_AF-A0A3B9WWW4-F1
#
_entry.id   AF-A0A3B9WWW4-F1
#
_cell.length_a   1.000
_cell.length_b   1.000
_cell.length_c   1.000
_cell.angle_alpha   90.00
_cell.angle_beta   90.00
_cell.angle_gamma   90.00
#
_symmetry.space_group_name_H-M   'P 1'
#
loop_
_entity.id
_entity.type
_entity.pdbx_description
1 polymer ?
#
loop_
_entity_poly.entity_id
_entity_poly.type
_entity_poly.pdbx_seq_one_letter_code
_entity_poly.pdbx_strand_id
1 'polypeptide(L)'
;GAIQIFHELNTGLEEIIVGVVGVLQFEVLKYRLENEYNVDIKLENLPYEHIRWIVNKDRIDVEKLNGTSDMKKIQDLKGNPLLLFVNSWSVGMTLERNEGLELAEFNRD
;
A
#
# COMPACT_ATOMS: atom_id res chain seq x y z
N GLY A 1 7.52 -12.33 3.49
CA GLY A 1 6.68 -12.87 4.57
C GLY A 1 5.24 -12.85 4.11
N ALA A 2 4.38 -13.69 4.68
CA ALA A 2 2.96 -13.80 4.30
C ALA A 2 2.19 -12.46 4.36
N ILE A 3 2.57 -11.59 5.28
CA ILE A 3 1.87 -10.35 5.60
C ILE A 3 2.84 -9.19 5.38
N GLN A 4 2.35 -8.11 4.77
CA GLN A 4 3.05 -6.86 4.58
C GLN A 4 2.28 -5.74 5.26
N ILE A 5 2.99 -4.84 5.94
CA ILE A 5 2.40 -3.73 6.70
C ILE A 5 2.82 -2.43 6.04
N PHE A 6 1.84 -1.56 5.87
CA PHE A 6 1.98 -0.24 5.30
C PHE A 6 1.22 0.79 6.15
N HIS A 7 1.51 2.05 5.92
CA HIS A 7 0.75 3.18 6.47
C HIS A 7 0.68 4.30 5.44
N GLU A 8 -0.28 5.20 5.60
CA GLU A 8 -0.45 6.33 4.69
C GLU A 8 0.69 7.34 4.87
N LEU A 9 1.10 7.98 3.78
CA LEU A 9 2.15 9.01 3.82
C LEU A 9 1.70 10.16 4.73
N ASN A 10 2.64 10.66 5.55
CA ASN A 10 2.42 11.75 6.50
C ASN A 10 1.36 11.48 7.58
N THR A 11 0.97 10.22 7.79
CA THR A 11 0.13 9.78 8.91
C THR A 11 0.94 8.95 9.91
N GLY A 12 0.50 8.97 11.17
CA GLY A 12 1.06 8.09 12.21
C GLY A 12 0.59 6.65 12.06
N LEU A 13 1.08 5.75 12.92
CA LEU A 13 0.71 4.33 12.94
C LEU A 13 -0.70 4.05 13.50
N GLU A 14 -1.55 5.07 13.58
CA GLU A 14 -2.91 4.96 14.12
C GLU A 14 -3.81 4.16 13.16
N GLU A 15 -3.53 4.21 11.86
CA GLU A 15 -4.19 3.40 10.83
C GLU A 15 -3.14 2.64 10.01
N ILE A 16 -3.09 1.31 10.22
CA ILE A 16 -2.21 0.42 9.47
C ILE A 16 -2.98 -0.27 8.33
N ILE A 17 -2.33 -0.33 7.18
CA ILE A 17 -2.81 -1.08 6.02
C ILE A 17 -2.05 -2.40 5.99
N VAL A 18 -2.79 -3.50 5.87
CA VAL A 18 -2.21 -4.84 5.82
C VAL A 18 -2.45 -5.43 4.44
N GLY A 19 -1.37 -5.76 3.74
CA GLY A 19 -1.40 -6.50 2.48
C GLY A 19 -1.08 -7.97 2.69
N VAL A 20 -1.84 -8.86 2.05
CA VAL A 20 -1.60 -10.31 2.10
C VAL A 20 -1.67 -10.90 0.69
N VAL A 21 -1.01 -12.03 0.49
CA VAL A 21 -1.07 -12.76 -0.79
C VAL A 21 -2.28 -13.72 -0.82
N GLY A 22 -2.79 -14.15 0.34
CA GLY A 22 -3.99 -14.98 0.43
C GLY A 22 -4.86 -14.63 1.62
N VAL A 23 -6.19 -14.65 1.44
CA VAL A 23 -7.18 -14.20 2.44
C VAL A 23 -7.03 -14.91 3.79
N LEU A 24 -6.66 -16.19 3.81
CA LEU A 24 -6.43 -16.94 5.07
C LEU A 24 -5.38 -16.29 5.97
N GLN A 25 -4.41 -15.57 5.40
CA GLN A 25 -3.38 -14.88 6.18
C GLN A 25 -3.96 -13.72 7.00
N PHE A 26 -5.07 -13.11 6.56
CA PHE A 26 -5.81 -12.14 7.37
C PHE A 26 -6.48 -12.78 8.57
N GLU A 27 -7.14 -13.93 8.37
CA GLU A 27 -7.85 -14.63 9.45
C GLU A 27 -6.86 -15.07 10.54
N VAL A 28 -5.69 -15.58 10.13
CA VAL A 28 -4.62 -15.94 11.06
C VAL A 28 -4.12 -14.70 11.81
N LEU A 29 -3.87 -13.57 11.14
CA LEU A 29 -3.42 -12.35 11.81
C LEU A 29 -4.42 -11.88 12.87
N LYS A 30 -5.70 -11.82 12.49
CA LYS A 30 -6.79 -11.42 13.38
C LYS A 30 -6.84 -12.31 14.62
N TYR A 31 -6.84 -13.64 14.41
CA TYR A 31 -6.87 -14.61 15.51
C TYR A 31 -5.72 -14.39 16.48
N ARG A 32 -4.50 -14.16 15.98
CA ARG A 32 -3.32 -13.95 16.83
C ARG A 32 -3.42 -12.66 17.62
N LEU A 33 -3.83 -11.55 17.01
CA LEU A 33 -3.98 -10.26 17.70
C LEU A 33 -5.02 -10.33 18.84
N GLU A 34 -6.15 -11.00 18.59
CA GLU A 34 -7.21 -11.16 19.60
C GLU A 34 -6.79 -12.13 20.71
N ASN A 35 -6.23 -13.29 20.38
CA ASN A 35 -6.01 -14.38 21.35
C ASN A 35 -4.62 -14.38 22.01
N GLU A 36 -3.56 -13.98 21.29
CA GLU A 36 -2.20 -13.93 21.85
C GLU A 36 -1.90 -12.59 22.54
N TYR A 37 -2.48 -11.48 22.03
CA TYR A 37 -2.13 -10.12 22.48
C TYR A 37 -3.29 -9.36 23.12
N ASN A 38 -4.50 -9.94 23.17
CA ASN A 38 -5.70 -9.31 23.74
C ASN A 38 -5.98 -7.91 23.16
N VAL A 39 -5.74 -7.76 21.85
CA VAL A 39 -5.97 -6.52 21.09
C VAL A 39 -7.32 -6.62 20.38
N ASP A 40 -8.19 -5.66 20.64
CA ASP A 40 -9.45 -5.48 19.90
C ASP A 40 -9.16 -4.72 18.60
N ILE A 41 -9.40 -5.35 17.44
CA ILE A 41 -9.15 -4.75 16.13
C ILE A 41 -10.44 -4.69 15.31
N LYS A 42 -10.62 -3.57 14.61
CA LYS A 42 -11.63 -3.45 13.55
C LYS A 42 -10.94 -3.53 12.21
N LEU A 43 -11.43 -4.43 11.36
CA LEU A 43 -10.93 -4.61 10.01
C LEU A 43 -11.92 -4.00 9.02
N GLU A 44 -11.39 -3.18 8.13
CA GLU A 44 -12.11 -2.63 7.00
C GLU A 44 -11.41 -3.07 5.71
N ASN A 45 -12.17 -3.66 4.79
CA ASN A 45 -11.63 -4.03 3.49
C ASN A 45 -11.48 -2.78 2.63
N LEU A 46 -10.26 -2.54 2.15
CA LEU A 46 -9.98 -1.46 1.22
C LEU A 46 -10.18 -1.93 -0.23
N PRO A 47 -10.64 -1.06 -1.14
CA PRO A 47 -10.98 -1.43 -2.52
C PRO A 47 -9.75 -1.54 -3.44
N TYR A 48 -8.53 -1.53 -2.91
CA TYR A 48 -7.31 -1.48 -3.72
C TYR A 48 -6.90 -2.88 -4.18
N GLU A 49 -6.83 -3.06 -5.50
CA GLU A 49 -6.47 -4.33 -6.13
C GLU A 49 -5.04 -4.32 -6.70
N HIS A 50 -4.45 -3.14 -6.89
CA HIS A 50 -3.11 -2.98 -7.45
C HIS A 50 -2.20 -2.20 -6.52
N ILE A 51 -0.98 -2.67 -6.37
CA ILE A 51 0.08 -2.04 -5.58
C ILE A 51 1.35 -1.91 -6.43
N ARG A 52 2.02 -0.77 -6.37
CA ARG A 52 3.23 -0.49 -7.14
C ARG A 52 4.30 0.19 -6.30
N TRP A 53 5.53 -0.29 -6.42
CA TRP A 53 6.70 0.42 -5.89
C TRP A 53 6.98 1.67 -6.72
N ILE A 54 7.36 2.76 -6.04
CA ILE A 54 7.97 3.92 -6.72
C ILE A 54 9.47 3.67 -6.79
N VAL A 55 9.96 3.30 -7.98
CA VAL A 55 11.35 2.84 -8.17
C VAL A 55 12.33 3.99 -8.06
N ASN A 56 11.99 5.13 -8.65
CA ASN A 56 12.85 6.30 -8.73
C ASN A 56 12.50 7.35 -7.67
N LYS A 57 12.14 6.89 -6.46
CA LYS A 57 11.76 7.75 -5.31
C LYS A 57 12.76 8.85 -4.98
N ASP A 58 14.05 8.66 -5.29
CA ASP A 58 15.11 9.65 -5.03
C ASP A 58 15.16 10.76 -6.10
N ARG A 59 14.42 10.62 -7.21
CA ARG A 59 14.42 11.54 -8.35
C ARG A 59 13.10 12.27 -8.54
N ILE A 60 12.07 11.90 -7.78
CA ILE A 60 10.73 12.48 -7.89
C ILE A 60 10.20 12.90 -6.52
N ASP A 61 9.34 13.90 -6.52
CA ASP A 61 8.65 14.34 -5.32
C ASP A 61 7.33 13.57 -5.17
N VAL A 62 7.33 12.56 -4.29
CA VAL A 62 6.18 11.65 -4.07
C VAL A 62 4.94 12.42 -3.60
N GLU A 63 5.11 13.47 -2.80
CA GLU A 63 3.99 14.28 -2.31
C GLU A 63 3.29 15.03 -3.43
N LYS A 64 4.05 15.44 -4.46
CA LYS A 64 3.53 16.20 -5.61
C LYS A 64 2.99 15.35 -6.76
N LEU A 65 3.06 14.02 -6.66
CA LEU A 65 2.48 13.14 -7.68
C LEU A 65 0.99 13.43 -7.88
N ASN A 66 0.61 13.63 -9.14
CA ASN A 66 -0.75 13.86 -9.59
C ASN A 66 -1.41 12.52 -9.95
N GLY A 67 -2.22 11.99 -9.03
CA GLY A 67 -2.90 10.71 -9.20
C GLY A 67 -4.35 10.82 -9.68
N THR A 68 -5.03 9.69 -9.65
CA THR A 68 -6.49 9.58 -9.78
C THR A 68 -7.15 9.53 -8.40
N SER A 69 -8.47 9.75 -8.32
CA SER A 69 -9.21 9.76 -7.05
C SER A 69 -9.25 8.39 -6.35
N ASP A 70 -9.01 7.32 -7.10
CA ASP A 70 -8.97 5.93 -6.65
C ASP A 70 -7.52 5.43 -6.41
N MET A 71 -6.56 6.35 -6.34
CA MET A 71 -5.19 6.09 -5.94
C MET A 71 -4.96 6.48 -4.47
N LYS A 72 -4.11 5.76 -3.76
CA LYS A 72 -3.59 6.17 -2.45
C LYS A 72 -2.07 6.05 -2.40
N LYS A 73 -1.42 7.01 -1.72
CA LYS A 73 0.02 6.99 -1.49
C LYS A 73 0.29 6.41 -0.11
N ILE A 74 1.13 5.39 -0.04
CA ILE A 74 1.46 4.67 1.20
C ILE A 74 2.97 4.50 1.31
N GLN A 75 3.43 3.98 2.43
CA GLN A 75 4.81 3.55 2.62
C GLN A 75 4.88 2.27 3.45
N ASP A 76 5.93 1.48 3.23
CA ASP A 76 6.22 0.33 4.10
C ASP A 76 6.83 0.79 5.44
N LEU A 77 7.05 -0.16 6.36
CA LEU A 77 7.69 0.11 7.65
C LEU A 77 9.13 0.63 7.55
N LYS A 78 9.77 0.55 6.38
CA LYS A 78 11.12 1.09 6.12
C LYS A 78 11.07 2.48 5.46
N GLY A 79 9.88 3.06 5.26
CA GLY A 79 9.69 4.35 4.61
C GLY A 79 9.84 4.30 3.08
N ASN A 80 9.77 3.12 2.47
CA ASN A 80 9.74 3.01 1.02
C ASN A 80 8.34 3.35 0.50
N PRO A 81 8.19 4.34 -0.40
CA PRO A 81 6.89 4.76 -0.89
C PRO A 81 6.33 3.79 -1.94
N LEU A 82 5.01 3.56 -1.86
CA LEU A 82 4.23 2.80 -2.82
C LEU A 82 2.93 3.53 -3.16
N LEU A 83 2.32 3.11 -4.26
CA LEU A 83 1.00 3.55 -4.68
C LEU A 83 0.04 2.35 -4.70
N LEU A 84 -1.15 2.56 -4.13
CA LEU A 84 -2.30 1.67 -4.25
C LEU A 84 -3.28 2.22 -5.29
N PHE A 85 -3.91 1.33 -6.05
CA PHE A 85 -4.93 1.68 -7.05
C PHE A 85 -6.09 0.68 -7.01
N VAL A 86 -7.31 1.18 -7.21
CA VAL A 86 -8.51 0.33 -7.32
C VAL A 86 -8.52 -0.45 -8.64
N ASN A 87 -8.00 0.11 -9.73
CA ASN A 87 -7.97 -0.55 -11.04
C ASN A 87 -6.66 -0.28 -11.79
N SER A 88 -6.40 -1.08 -12.81
CA SER A 88 -5.16 -1.03 -13.61
C SER A 88 -5.09 0.20 -14.53
N TRP A 89 -6.23 0.76 -14.95
CA TRP A 89 -6.26 1.95 -15.79
C TRP A 89 -5.67 3.16 -15.07
N SER A 90 -5.96 3.31 -13.78
CA SER A 90 -5.43 4.37 -12.93
C SER A 90 -3.91 4.32 -12.78
N VAL A 91 -3.29 3.14 -12.90
CA VAL A 91 -1.82 3.01 -12.97
C VAL A 91 -1.27 3.74 -14.20
N GLY A 92 -1.84 3.46 -15.38
CA GLY A 92 -1.42 4.08 -16.64
C GLY A 92 -1.64 5.60 -16.64
N MET A 93 -2.83 6.04 -16.21
CA MET A 93 -3.16 7.46 -16.10
C MET A 93 -2.20 8.21 -15.16
N THR A 94 -1.79 7.58 -14.05
CA THR A 94 -0.81 8.17 -13.13
C THR A 94 0.57 8.27 -13.75
N LEU A 95 1.01 7.29 -14.53
CA LEU A 95 2.27 7.38 -15.29
C LEU A 95 2.23 8.50 -16.33
N GLU A 96 1.12 8.65 -17.06
CA GLU A 96 0.96 9.72 -18.07
C GLU A 96 0.99 11.12 -17.46
N ARG A 97 0.41 11.30 -16.27
CA ARG A 97 0.34 12.59 -15.57
C ARG A 97 1.64 13.02 -14.89
N ASN A 98 2.57 12.09 -14.67
CA ASN A 98 3.79 12.34 -13.91
C ASN A 98 5.00 11.92 -14.76
N GLU A 99 5.50 12.86 -15.55
CA GLU A 99 6.65 12.62 -16.41
C GLU A 99 7.85 12.11 -15.60
N GLY A 100 8.41 11.00 -16.07
CA GLY A 100 9.56 10.36 -15.43
C GLY A 100 9.20 9.48 -14.22
N LEU A 101 7.95 9.35 -13.78
CA LEU A 101 7.58 8.38 -12.74
C LEU A 101 7.83 6.93 -13.21
N GLU A 102 8.54 6.15 -12.39
CA GLU A 102 8.79 4.74 -12.64
C GLU A 102 8.10 3.87 -11.58
N LEU A 103 7.19 2.99 -12.03
CA LEU A 103 6.45 2.07 -11.19
C LEU A 103 6.85 0.61 -11.45
N ALA A 104 6.99 -0.19 -10.39
CA ALA A 104 7.25 -1.63 -10.49
C ALA A 104 6.19 -2.45 -9.76
N GLU A 105 5.94 -3.68 -10.26
CA GLU A 105 5.10 -4.66 -9.58
C GLU A 105 5.64 -4.98 -8.19
N PHE A 106 4.73 -5.21 -7.23
CA PHE A 106 5.10 -5.52 -5.86
C PHE A 106 5.82 -6.87 -5.71
N ASN A 107 5.50 -7.84 -6.58
CA ASN A 107 6.06 -9.20 -6.57
C ASN A 107 7.44 -9.34 -7.24
N ARG A 108 8.19 -8.25 -7.41
CA ARG A 108 9.59 -8.37 -7.84
C ARG A 108 10.47 -8.78 -6.66
N ASP A 109 10.58 -10.10 -6.48
CA ASP A 109 11.81 -10.72 -5.99
C ASP A 109 12.90 -10.63 -7.08
#